data_AF-A0A722HEX0-F1
#
_entry.id   AF-A0A722HEX0-F1
#
_cell.length_a   1.000
_cell.length_b   1.000
_cell.length_c   1.000
_cell.angle_alpha   90.00
_cell.angle_beta   90.00
_cell.angle_gamma   90.00
#
_symmetry.space_group_name_H-M   'P 1'
#
loop_
_entity.id
_entity.type
_entity.pdbx_description
1 polymer ?
#
loop_
_entity_poly.entity_id
_entity_poly.type
_entity_poly.pdbx_seq_one_letter_code
_entity_poly.pdbx_strand_id
1 'polypeptide(L)' 'KCGYPKAGDMSRIEIRPWRGFSRNVITHPHFGDYPVEVFAIHVN' A
#
# COMPACT_ATOMS: atom_id res chain seq x y z
N LYS A 1 5.66 2.48 22.55
CA LYS A 1 4.27 1.99 22.35
C LYS A 1 4.05 1.84 20.84
N CYS A 2 4.36 0.67 20.29
CA CYS A 2 4.04 0.34 18.90
C CYS A 2 2.65 -0.30 18.94
N GLY A 3 1.62 0.14 18.24
CA GLY A 3 1.57 1.05 17.10
C GLY A 3 0.53 0.52 16.10
N TYR A 4 -0.57 -0.03 16.62
CA TYR A 4 -1.72 -0.45 15.84
C TYR A 4 -2.95 0.29 16.36
N PRO A 5 -3.85 0.75 15.48
CA PRO A 5 -5.11 1.36 15.89
C PRO A 5 -5.86 0.42 16.84
N LYS A 6 -6.68 1.01 17.72
CA LYS A 6 -7.55 0.20 18.58
C LYS A 6 -8.44 -0.68 17.69
N ALA A 7 -8.71 -1.91 18.10
CA ALA A 7 -9.64 -2.78 17.39
C ALA A 7 -10.98 -2.04 17.18
N GLY A 8 -11.44 -1.98 15.92
CA GLY A 8 -12.67 -1.26 15.55
C GLY A 8 -12.50 0.22 15.19
N ASP A 9 -11.28 0.77 15.20
CA ASP A 9 -11.04 2.15 14.74
C ASP A 9 -11.14 2.27 13.21
N MET A 10 -12.36 2.54 12.74
CA MET A 10 -12.68 2.73 11.32
C MET A 10 -12.07 4.01 10.72
N SER A 11 -11.58 4.96 11.53
CA SER A 11 -11.00 6.21 11.02
C SER A 11 -9.71 6.00 10.22
N ARG A 12 -9.11 4.81 10.34
CA ARG A 12 -7.88 4.40 9.66
C ARG A 12 -8.10 3.24 8.68
N ILE A 13 -9.36 2.98 8.32
CA ILE A 13 -9.77 1.93 7.37
C ILE A 13 -10.42 2.60 6.15
N GLU A 14 -9.90 2.31 4.96
CA GLU A 14 -10.53 2.67 3.69
C GLU A 14 -11.18 1.45 3.04
N ILE A 15 -12.46 1.57 2.68
CA ILE A 15 -13.21 0.52 1.97
C ILE A 15 -13.44 0.96 0.52
N ARG A 16 -12.91 0.20 -0.43
CA ARG A 16 -13.01 0.47 -1.88
C ARG A 16 -13.29 -0.82 -2.66
N PRO A 17 -14.01 -0.75 -3.80
CA PRO A 17 -14.11 -1.89 -4.72
C PRO A 17 -12.74 -2.28 -5.27
N TRP A 18 -12.52 -3.57 -5.47
CA TRP A 18 -11.32 -4.07 -6.13
C TRP A 18 -11.32 -3.67 -7.62
N ARG A 19 -10.20 -3.10 -8.10
CA ARG A 19 -10.03 -2.65 -9.50
C ARG A 19 -8.84 -3.27 -10.22
N GLY A 20 -8.28 -4.34 -9.66
CA GLY A 20 -7.11 -5.01 -10.22
C GLY A 20 -5.78 -4.43 -9.74
N PHE A 21 -4.71 -4.90 -10.36
CA PHE A 21 -3.34 -4.45 -10.14
C PHE A 21 -2.57 -4.35 -11.45
N SER A 22 -1.46 -3.63 -11.43
CA SER A 22 -0.49 -3.55 -12.53
C SER A 22 0.93 -3.84 -12.05
N ARG A 23 1.81 -4.31 -12.94
CA ARG A 23 3.25 -4.42 -12.66
C ARG A 23 3.93 -3.12 -13.02
N ASN A 24 4.69 -2.56 -12.09
CA ASN A 24 5.40 -1.30 -12.27
C ASN A 24 6.82 -1.42 -11.73
N VAL A 25 7.75 -0.66 -12.30
CA VAL A 25 9.09 -0.52 -11.75
C VAL A 25 9.18 0.81 -11.02
N ILE A 26 9.52 0.79 -9.74
CA ILE A 26 9.64 2.00 -8.92
C ILE A 26 10.97 2.02 -8.15
N THR A 27 11.44 3.21 -7.83
CA THR A 27 12.49 3.43 -6.83
C THR A 27 11.81 3.98 -5.57
N HIS A 28 11.97 3.29 -4.43
CA HIS A 28 11.32 3.68 -3.19
C HIS A 28 12.27 3.50 -2.00
N PRO A 29 12.35 4.44 -1.04
CA PRO A 29 13.29 4.35 0.10
C PRO A 29 13.23 3.04 0.89
N HIS A 30 12.05 2.42 1.00
CA HIS A 30 11.89 1.09 1.63
C HIS A 30 12.56 -0.06 0.87
N PHE A 31 12.81 0.10 -0.44
CA PHE A 31 13.52 -0.85 -1.30
C PHE A 31 14.96 -0.42 -1.59
N GLY A 32 15.39 0.72 -1.03
CA GLY A 32 16.69 1.35 -1.33
C GLY A 32 16.70 2.11 -2.65
N ASP A 33 17.90 2.46 -3.11
CA ASP A 33 18.11 3.30 -4.30
C ASP A 33 18.02 2.54 -5.63
N TYR A 34 17.64 1.26 -5.59
CA TYR A 34 17.54 0.41 -6.76
C TYR A 34 16.10 0.39 -7.30
N PRO A 35 15.92 0.37 -8.64
CA PRO A 35 14.61 0.14 -9.22
C PRO A 35 14.16 -1.29 -8.97
N VAL A 36 12.92 -1.46 -8.51
CA VAL A 36 12.31 -2.75 -8.17
C VAL A 36 10.96 -2.90 -8.86
N GLU A 37 10.70 -4.10 -9.41
CA GLU A 37 9.37 -4.46 -9.94
C GLU A 37 8.40 -4.75 -8.78
N VAL A 38 7.24 -4.09 -8.79
CA VAL A 38 6.20 -4.20 -7.78
C VAL A 38 4.83 -4.43 -8.40
N PHE A 39 3.91 -4.95 -7.60
CA PHE A 39 2.49 -5.03 -7.93
C PHE A 39 1.74 -3.83 -7.32
N ALA A 40 1.27 -2.91 -8.17
CA ALA A 40 0.52 -1.73 -7.73
C ALA A 40 -0.99 -1.98 -7.79
N ILE A 41 -1.68 -1.83 -6.66
CA ILE A 41 -3.13 -1.99 -6.56
C ILE A 41 -3.83 -0.72 -7.06
N HIS A 42 -4.86 -0.88 -7.88
CA HIS A 42 -5.70 0.23 -8.31
C HIS A 42 -6.73 0.58 -7.22
N VAL A 43 -6.58 1.78 -6.64
CA VAL A 43 -7.42 2.25 -5.51
C VAL A 43 -8.41 3.36 -5.87
N ASN A 44 -8.33 3.95 -7.07
CA ASN A 44 -9.15 5.09 -7.53
C ASN A 44 -9.90 4.84 -8.83
#